data_AF-A0A8C9LII7-F1
#
_entry.id   AF-A0A8C9LII7-F1
#
_cell.length_a   1.000
_cell.length_b   1.000
_cell.length_c   1.000
_cell.angle_alpha   90.00
_cell.angle_beta   90.00
_cell.angle_gamma   90.00
#
_symmetry.space_group_name_H-M   'P 1'
#
loop_
_entity.id
_entity.type
_entity.pdbx_description
1 polymer ?
#
loop_
_entity_poly.entity_id
_entity_poly.type
_entity_poly.pdbx_seq_one_letter_code
_entity_poly.pdbx_strand_id
1 'polypeptide(L)'
;MAFSGSQAPYLNPAVPFSGTIQGGLQDGLQITVNGTVLSSSGSRFAVDFQTGFSGDDIAFHFNPRFEDGGYAVCNTRQNGSWGPEERKMHLPLRKGMPFDLCFLVQSSDFKVMVNGSLFVQYFHRVPFHRVDTISVNGSVQLSYISFQNPRAVPVQPAFSMVPFSQPVCFPPRPRGRRQKPPGVRPANRAPITQKVIHTVQSTLGQMFSTPAFPPVMYPHPAYPMPFVTTIPGGLYPSKSIILSGTVLPSAQRFHINLCSGSHIAFHLNPRFDENAVVRNTQINNSWGSEERRLPRKMPFVRGQSFSVWILCDAHCLKVAVDGQHLFEYYHRLRNLPAINRLEVGGDVQLTHVQT
;
A
#
# COMPACT_ATOMS: atom_id res chain seq x y z
N MET A 1 -1.88 19.66 18.47
CA MET A 1 -2.59 19.31 17.22
C MET A 1 -2.03 17.99 16.74
N ALA A 2 -2.83 16.92 16.75
CA ALA A 2 -2.39 15.61 16.27
C ALA A 2 -2.63 15.54 14.77
N PHE A 3 -1.56 15.63 13.96
CA PHE A 3 -1.65 15.20 12.56
C PHE A 3 -1.74 13.68 12.58
N SER A 4 -2.96 13.16 12.43
CA SER A 4 -3.24 11.74 12.20
C SER A 4 -2.91 11.33 10.76
N GLY A 5 -1.79 11.82 10.22
CA GLY A 5 -1.33 11.53 8.87
C GLY A 5 -0.37 10.34 8.89
N SER A 6 -0.50 9.44 7.91
CA SER A 6 0.61 8.52 7.64
C SER A 6 1.83 9.32 7.18
N GLN A 7 3.01 8.82 7.52
CA GLN A 7 4.29 9.43 7.12
C GLN A 7 4.33 9.68 5.60
N ALA A 8 4.87 10.84 5.21
CA ALA A 8 5.10 11.16 3.80
C ALA A 8 6.03 10.12 3.15
N PRO A 9 5.75 9.70 1.90
CA PRO A 9 6.54 8.68 1.24
C PRO A 9 7.93 9.21 0.85
N TYR A 10 8.89 8.29 0.71
CA TYR A 10 10.15 8.58 0.03
C TYR A 10 9.95 8.38 -1.47
N LEU A 11 10.17 9.42 -2.29
CA LEU A 11 10.01 9.38 -3.75
C LEU A 11 11.38 9.31 -4.42
N ASN A 12 11.55 8.36 -5.34
CA ASN A 12 12.81 8.05 -6.02
C ASN A 12 14.06 8.07 -5.12
N PRO A 13 14.06 7.42 -3.94
CA PRO A 13 15.23 7.39 -3.09
C PRO A 13 16.41 6.71 -3.82
N ALA A 14 17.59 7.33 -3.75
CA ALA A 14 18.81 6.73 -4.29
C ALA A 14 19.23 5.52 -3.46
N VAL A 15 19.78 4.49 -4.11
CA VAL A 15 20.29 3.27 -3.45
C VAL A 15 21.83 3.36 -3.39
N PRO A 16 22.48 3.12 -2.22
CA PRO A 16 21.88 2.68 -0.96
C PRO A 16 21.05 3.79 -0.29
N PHE A 17 19.91 3.37 0.27
CA PHE A 17 18.95 4.23 0.95
C PHE A 17 18.89 3.89 2.43
N SER A 18 18.70 4.90 3.29
CA SER A 18 18.26 4.72 4.67
C SER A 18 17.35 5.88 5.05
N GLY A 19 16.22 5.56 5.67
CA GLY A 19 15.23 6.55 6.06
C GLY A 19 14.50 6.15 7.34
N THR A 20 14.15 7.15 8.14
CA THR A 20 13.39 6.96 9.37
C THR A 20 11.96 6.50 9.06
N ILE A 21 11.44 5.65 9.93
CA ILE A 21 10.03 5.28 10.06
C ILE A 21 9.47 6.09 11.23
N GLN A 22 8.66 7.10 10.93
CA GLN A 22 8.14 8.03 11.93
C GLN A 22 7.21 7.29 12.91
N GLY A 23 7.55 7.35 14.20
CA GLY A 23 6.83 6.60 15.24
C GLY A 23 7.19 5.12 15.32
N GLY A 24 8.19 4.67 14.55
CA GLY A 24 8.63 3.27 14.49
C GLY A 24 7.59 2.33 13.89
N LEU A 25 7.88 1.03 13.92
CA LEU A 25 6.90 0.03 13.50
C LEU A 25 5.75 -0.10 14.49
N GLN A 26 4.53 -0.22 13.96
CA GLN A 26 3.29 -0.36 14.72
C GLN A 26 2.51 -1.56 14.20
N ASP A 27 1.72 -2.22 15.06
CA ASP A 27 0.82 -3.30 14.60
C ASP A 27 -0.21 -2.75 13.60
N GLY A 28 -0.30 -3.40 12.43
CA GLY A 28 -1.10 -2.99 11.30
C GLY A 28 -0.42 -2.00 10.35
N LEU A 29 0.79 -1.52 10.64
CA LEU A 29 1.54 -0.67 9.71
C LEU A 29 1.91 -1.46 8.45
N GLN A 30 1.56 -0.91 7.30
CA GLN A 30 1.95 -1.41 6.00
C GLN A 30 3.02 -0.50 5.39
N ILE A 31 4.14 -1.10 4.99
CA ILE A 31 5.22 -0.42 4.27
C ILE A 31 5.31 -1.03 2.88
N THR A 32 5.13 -0.22 1.84
CA THR A 32 5.25 -0.66 0.45
C THR A 32 6.54 -0.12 -0.14
N VAL A 33 7.38 -1.01 -0.65
CA VAL A 33 8.59 -0.70 -1.42
C VAL A 33 8.31 -1.05 -2.88
N ASN A 34 8.26 -0.03 -3.73
CA ASN A 34 8.10 -0.20 -5.16
C ASN A 34 9.41 0.13 -5.88
N GLY A 35 9.80 -0.71 -6.83
CA GLY A 35 11.05 -0.54 -7.55
C GLY A 35 11.25 -1.55 -8.65
N THR A 36 12.45 -1.54 -9.24
CA THR A 36 12.85 -2.41 -10.34
C THR A 36 14.17 -3.08 -9.97
N VAL A 37 14.23 -4.41 -10.12
CA VAL A 37 15.48 -5.15 -9.94
C VAL A 37 16.42 -4.83 -11.11
N LEU A 38 17.68 -4.53 -10.85
CA LEU A 38 18.63 -4.20 -11.92
C LEU A 38 18.95 -5.43 -12.80
N SER A 39 18.94 -5.24 -14.13
CA SER A 39 19.12 -6.34 -15.09
C SER A 39 20.54 -6.92 -15.09
N SER A 40 21.56 -6.07 -15.03
CA SER A 40 22.97 -6.44 -15.27
C SER A 40 23.91 -6.22 -14.09
N SER A 41 23.42 -5.65 -12.98
CA SER A 41 24.24 -5.35 -11.80
C SER A 41 23.89 -6.29 -10.65
N GLY A 42 24.90 -6.99 -10.11
CA GLY A 42 24.82 -7.86 -8.93
C GLY A 42 23.76 -8.97 -8.97
N SER A 43 23.64 -9.70 -7.86
CA SER A 43 22.81 -10.90 -7.75
C SER A 43 21.79 -10.83 -6.60
N ARG A 44 21.72 -9.71 -5.88
CA ARG A 44 20.88 -9.56 -4.69
C ARG A 44 20.64 -8.11 -4.32
N PHE A 45 19.56 -7.88 -3.59
CA PHE A 45 19.30 -6.62 -2.88
C PHE A 45 18.70 -6.95 -1.51
N ALA A 46 18.70 -6.01 -0.58
CA ALA A 46 18.10 -6.21 0.73
C ALA A 46 17.18 -5.05 1.11
N VAL A 47 16.14 -5.36 1.85
CA VAL A 47 15.33 -4.42 2.61
C VAL A 47 15.48 -4.80 4.09
N ASP A 48 15.99 -3.86 4.87
CA ASP A 48 16.33 -4.05 6.27
C ASP A 48 15.47 -3.14 7.14
N PHE A 49 14.82 -3.73 8.14
CA PHE A 49 14.12 -3.04 9.21
C PHE A 49 15.02 -3.07 10.45
N GLN A 50 15.59 -1.93 10.81
CA GLN A 50 16.69 -1.82 11.77
C GLN A 50 16.47 -0.76 12.84
N THR A 51 17.28 -0.84 13.90
CA THR A 51 17.35 0.18 14.96
C THR A 51 18.48 1.14 14.63
N GLY A 52 18.14 2.41 14.36
CA GLY A 52 19.10 3.42 13.91
C GLY A 52 19.77 3.07 12.58
N PHE A 53 20.97 3.62 12.36
CA PHE A 53 21.66 3.60 11.06
C PHE A 53 22.96 2.76 11.03
N SER A 54 23.34 2.10 12.13
CA SER A 54 24.60 1.33 12.18
C SER A 54 24.56 0.03 11.37
N GLY A 55 23.37 -0.58 11.23
CA GLY A 55 23.21 -1.89 10.62
C GLY A 55 23.64 -3.06 11.52
N ASP A 56 23.93 -2.81 12.80
CA ASP A 56 24.28 -3.85 13.78
C ASP A 56 23.05 -4.60 14.31
N ASP A 57 21.92 -3.91 14.39
CA ASP A 57 20.65 -4.41 14.90
C ASP A 57 19.56 -4.32 13.82
N ILE A 58 19.44 -5.39 13.05
CA ILE A 58 18.45 -5.54 11.99
C ILE A 58 17.39 -6.52 12.48
N ALA A 59 16.21 -5.99 12.85
CA ALA A 59 15.09 -6.80 13.32
C ALA A 59 14.59 -7.76 12.24
N PHE A 60 14.52 -7.30 11.00
CA PHE A 60 14.15 -8.11 9.85
C PHE A 60 14.96 -7.72 8.62
N HIS A 61 15.81 -8.65 8.18
CA HIS A 61 16.57 -8.61 6.95
C HIS A 61 15.83 -9.42 5.89
N PHE A 62 15.29 -8.77 4.87
CA PHE A 62 14.69 -9.44 3.72
C PHE A 62 15.62 -9.31 2.51
N ASN A 63 16.22 -10.42 2.08
CA ASN A 63 17.27 -10.42 1.06
C ASN A 63 16.96 -11.37 -0.10
N PRO A 64 16.25 -10.88 -1.13
CA PRO A 64 16.13 -11.56 -2.42
C PRO A 64 17.49 -11.80 -3.08
N ARG A 65 17.73 -13.04 -3.50
CA ARG A 65 18.91 -13.49 -4.24
C ARG A 65 18.47 -14.16 -5.54
N PHE A 66 19.12 -13.79 -6.63
CA PHE A 66 18.84 -14.26 -8.00
C PHE A 66 19.84 -15.33 -8.44
N GLU A 67 20.40 -16.07 -7.48
CA GLU A 67 21.30 -17.21 -7.65
C GLU A 67 20.51 -18.51 -7.51
N ASP A 68 21.02 -19.63 -8.04
CA ASP A 68 20.50 -20.99 -7.82
C ASP A 68 18.97 -21.14 -7.98
N GLY A 69 18.41 -20.53 -9.04
CA GLY A 69 16.96 -20.59 -9.32
C GLY A 69 16.10 -19.59 -8.54
N GLY A 70 16.71 -18.75 -7.70
CA GLY A 70 16.07 -17.62 -7.04
C GLY A 70 15.40 -17.98 -5.70
N TYR A 71 15.86 -17.31 -4.64
CA TYR A 71 15.32 -17.48 -3.28
C TYR A 71 15.44 -16.18 -2.48
N ALA A 72 14.74 -16.07 -1.36
CA ALA A 72 14.93 -15.00 -0.39
C ALA A 72 15.52 -15.57 0.90
N VAL A 73 16.48 -14.84 1.49
CA VAL A 73 16.96 -15.07 2.84
C VAL A 73 16.28 -14.08 3.78
N CYS A 74 15.77 -14.59 4.89
CA CYS A 74 15.19 -13.83 5.98
C CYS A 74 16.02 -14.08 7.25
N ASN A 75 16.43 -13.02 7.94
CA ASN A 75 17.19 -13.17 9.18
C ASN A 75 17.04 -11.95 10.10
N THR A 76 17.59 -12.06 11.31
CA THR A 76 17.73 -10.99 12.29
C THR A 76 19.21 -10.87 12.63
N ARG A 77 19.71 -9.63 12.74
CA ARG A 77 21.05 -9.31 13.24
C ARG A 77 20.91 -8.61 14.58
N GLN A 78 21.65 -9.04 15.60
CA GLN A 78 21.70 -8.40 16.91
C GLN A 78 23.15 -8.23 17.33
N ASN A 79 23.52 -7.01 17.77
CA ASN A 79 24.89 -6.66 18.14
C ASN A 79 25.91 -7.10 17.07
N GLY A 80 25.60 -6.87 15.80
CA GLY A 80 26.46 -7.20 14.68
C GLY A 80 26.51 -8.69 14.28
N SER A 81 25.84 -9.58 15.01
CA SER A 81 25.84 -11.03 14.78
C SER A 81 24.52 -11.52 14.15
N TRP A 82 24.62 -12.33 13.09
CA TRP A 82 23.46 -12.93 12.43
C TRP A 82 22.91 -14.12 13.21
N GLY A 83 21.58 -14.22 13.28
CA GLY A 83 20.89 -15.40 13.78
C GLY A 83 20.75 -16.53 12.73
N PRO A 84 19.89 -17.52 13.01
CA PRO A 84 19.59 -18.59 12.05
C PRO A 84 18.87 -18.07 10.79
N GLU A 85 19.36 -18.41 9.60
CA GLU A 85 18.70 -18.04 8.34
C GLU A 85 17.38 -18.80 8.14
N GLU A 86 16.36 -18.10 7.67
CA GLU A 86 15.15 -18.68 7.06
C GLU A 86 15.21 -18.46 5.55
N ARG A 87 15.12 -19.53 4.76
CA ARG A 87 15.21 -19.45 3.30
C ARG A 87 13.87 -19.77 2.66
N LYS A 88 13.41 -18.91 1.77
CA LYS A 88 12.20 -19.11 0.97
C LYS A 88 12.55 -19.26 -0.50
N MET A 89 12.34 -20.46 -1.04
CA MET A 89 12.56 -20.78 -2.45
C MET A 89 11.48 -20.18 -3.36
N HIS A 90 11.72 -20.23 -4.67
CA HIS A 90 10.81 -19.76 -5.71
C HIS A 90 10.54 -18.25 -5.61
N LEU A 91 11.61 -17.46 -5.62
CA LEU A 91 11.53 -16.00 -5.55
C LEU A 91 10.65 -15.42 -6.68
N PRO A 92 9.52 -14.77 -6.39
CA PRO A 92 8.60 -14.21 -7.39
C PRO A 92 9.05 -12.83 -7.89
N LEU A 93 10.36 -12.61 -7.99
CA LEU A 93 10.96 -11.39 -8.53
C LEU A 93 11.82 -11.75 -9.74
N ARG A 94 11.94 -10.83 -10.70
CA ARG A 94 12.74 -11.03 -11.90
C ARG A 94 13.62 -9.80 -12.13
N LYS A 95 14.87 -10.05 -12.56
CA LYS A 95 15.78 -8.99 -13.01
C LYS A 95 15.15 -8.19 -14.15
N GLY A 96 15.29 -6.87 -14.10
CA GLY A 96 14.75 -5.94 -15.07
C GLY A 96 13.24 -5.67 -14.98
N MET A 97 12.52 -6.36 -14.09
CA MET A 97 11.07 -6.17 -13.93
C MET A 97 10.76 -5.29 -12.72
N PRO A 98 9.72 -4.42 -12.83
CA PRO A 98 9.19 -3.72 -11.67
C PRO A 98 8.51 -4.71 -10.71
N PHE A 99 8.43 -4.33 -9.44
CA PHE A 99 7.77 -5.09 -8.40
C PHE A 99 7.06 -4.20 -7.39
N ASP A 100 6.05 -4.79 -6.74
CA ASP A 100 5.45 -4.30 -5.52
C ASP A 100 5.83 -5.23 -4.36
N LEU A 101 6.53 -4.71 -3.35
CA LEU A 101 6.94 -5.44 -2.16
C LEU A 101 6.29 -4.81 -0.94
N CYS A 102 5.36 -5.52 -0.32
CA CYS A 102 4.56 -5.01 0.78
C CYS A 102 4.90 -5.76 2.08
N PHE A 103 5.24 -5.01 3.11
CA PHE A 103 5.52 -5.49 4.45
C PHE A 103 4.40 -5.05 5.39
N LEU A 104 3.56 -6.00 5.80
CA LEU A 104 2.54 -5.77 6.82
C LEU A 104 3.10 -6.21 8.18
N VAL A 105 3.22 -5.26 9.10
CA VAL A 105 3.57 -5.53 10.49
C VAL A 105 2.33 -6.03 11.21
N GLN A 106 2.42 -7.22 11.80
CA GLN A 106 1.42 -7.74 12.73
C GLN A 106 2.02 -7.85 14.14
N SER A 107 1.19 -8.10 15.14
CA SER A 107 1.64 -8.26 16.53
C SER A 107 2.71 -9.35 16.73
N SER A 108 2.67 -10.42 15.93
CA SER A 108 3.58 -11.58 16.05
C SER A 108 4.62 -11.71 14.94
N ASP A 109 4.36 -11.14 13.77
CA ASP A 109 5.19 -11.36 12.58
C ASP A 109 5.13 -10.22 11.57
N PHE A 110 6.02 -10.28 10.59
CA PHE A 110 5.88 -9.61 9.31
C PHE A 110 5.21 -10.55 8.31
N LYS A 111 4.21 -10.05 7.58
CA LYS A 111 3.72 -10.66 6.35
C LYS A 111 4.31 -9.91 5.17
N VAL A 112 5.05 -10.63 4.33
CA VAL A 112 5.66 -10.08 3.11
C VAL A 112 4.87 -10.57 1.90
N MET A 113 4.32 -9.63 1.16
CA MET A 113 3.64 -9.88 -0.11
C MET A 113 4.50 -9.36 -1.25
N VAL A 114 4.58 -10.15 -2.32
CA VAL A 114 5.24 -9.76 -3.57
C VAL A 114 4.19 -9.77 -4.67
N ASN A 115 4.00 -8.63 -5.33
CA ASN A 115 3.01 -8.45 -6.40
C ASN A 115 1.61 -8.96 -6.01
N GLY A 116 1.16 -8.60 -4.80
CA GLY A 116 -0.15 -8.97 -4.28
C GLY A 116 -0.26 -10.35 -3.62
N SER A 117 0.75 -11.22 -3.78
CA SER A 117 0.71 -12.59 -3.27
C SER A 117 1.59 -12.75 -2.03
N LEU A 118 1.06 -13.38 -0.97
CA LEU A 118 1.85 -13.69 0.22
C LEU A 118 3.04 -14.59 -0.16
N PHE A 119 4.24 -14.18 0.24
CA PHE A 119 5.48 -14.90 -0.05
C PHE A 119 6.19 -15.39 1.22
N VAL A 120 6.33 -14.51 2.22
CA VAL A 120 7.02 -14.83 3.49
C VAL A 120 6.15 -14.42 4.68
N GLN A 121 6.18 -15.24 5.73
CA GLN A 121 5.79 -14.87 7.09
C GLN A 121 7.04 -14.99 7.96
N TYR A 122 7.42 -13.91 8.63
CA TYR A 122 8.63 -13.88 9.45
C TYR A 122 8.30 -13.45 10.88
N PHE A 123 8.40 -14.36 11.84
CA PHE A 123 8.08 -14.08 13.23
C PHE A 123 9.11 -13.13 13.86
N HIS A 124 8.62 -12.19 14.65
CA HIS A 124 9.46 -11.22 15.34
C HIS A 124 10.43 -11.95 16.29
N ARG A 125 11.74 -11.86 16.01
CA ARG A 125 12.79 -12.36 16.92
C ARG A 125 13.26 -11.31 17.92
N VAL A 126 12.97 -10.04 17.63
CA VAL A 126 13.19 -8.89 18.49
C VAL A 126 11.91 -8.06 18.56
N PRO A 127 11.70 -7.25 19.61
CA PRO A 127 10.51 -6.41 19.68
C PRO A 127 10.46 -5.39 18.53
N PHE A 128 9.42 -5.47 17.68
CA PHE A 128 9.31 -4.63 16.48
C PHE A 128 9.26 -3.13 16.77
N HIS A 129 8.80 -2.72 17.96
CA HIS A 129 8.76 -1.30 18.36
C HIS A 129 10.14 -0.64 18.49
N ARG A 130 11.23 -1.42 18.50
CA ARG A 130 12.60 -0.89 18.46
C ARG A 130 13.01 -0.40 17.08
N VAL A 131 12.33 -0.89 16.03
CA VAL A 131 12.64 -0.52 14.66
C VAL A 131 12.12 0.89 14.38
N ASP A 132 13.04 1.76 13.98
CA ASP A 132 12.77 3.15 13.62
C ASP A 132 13.33 3.51 12.24
N THR A 133 13.97 2.57 11.55
CA THR A 133 14.70 2.84 10.30
C THR A 133 14.47 1.72 9.30
N ILE A 134 14.20 2.10 8.05
CA ILE A 134 14.23 1.20 6.89
C ILE A 134 15.45 1.54 6.03
N SER A 135 16.21 0.54 5.62
CA SER A 135 17.28 0.70 4.62
C SER A 135 17.13 -0.26 3.46
N VAL A 136 17.57 0.19 2.29
CA VAL A 136 17.55 -0.61 1.06
C VAL A 136 18.90 -0.52 0.39
N ASN A 137 19.49 -1.66 0.02
CA ASN A 137 20.81 -1.74 -0.60
C ASN A 137 20.86 -2.82 -1.68
N GLY A 138 21.93 -2.79 -2.48
CA GLY A 138 22.19 -3.79 -3.53
C GLY A 138 21.54 -3.48 -4.88
N SER A 139 21.26 -4.52 -5.66
CA SER A 139 20.91 -4.46 -7.08
C SER A 139 19.45 -4.06 -7.37
N VAL A 140 19.04 -2.89 -6.91
CA VAL A 140 17.66 -2.40 -7.05
C VAL A 140 17.62 -0.90 -7.31
N GLN A 141 16.66 -0.45 -8.10
CA GLN A 141 16.25 0.94 -8.23
C GLN A 141 14.89 1.12 -7.57
N LEU A 142 14.69 2.20 -6.82
CA LEU A 142 13.44 2.48 -6.12
C LEU A 142 12.60 3.55 -6.83
N SER A 143 11.29 3.32 -6.88
CA SER A 143 10.28 4.29 -7.31
C SER A 143 9.73 5.05 -6.12
N TYR A 144 9.27 4.34 -5.09
CA TYR A 144 8.87 4.94 -3.83
C TYR A 144 8.95 3.95 -2.67
N ILE A 145 8.97 4.49 -1.45
CA ILE A 145 8.65 3.77 -0.21
C ILE A 145 7.51 4.52 0.48
N SER A 146 6.38 3.85 0.70
CA SER A 146 5.18 4.44 1.27
C SER A 146 4.74 3.75 2.56
N PHE A 147 4.02 4.49 3.41
CA PHE A 147 3.60 4.07 4.73
C PHE A 147 2.09 4.27 4.86
N GLN A 148 1.37 3.20 5.21
CA GLN A 148 -0.08 3.23 5.38
C GLN A 148 -0.48 2.48 6.64
N ASN A 149 -1.37 3.06 7.44
CA ASN A 149 -2.01 2.34 8.53
C ASN A 149 -3.48 2.09 8.16
N PRO A 150 -3.81 0.96 7.51
CA PRO A 150 -5.18 0.64 7.11
C PRO A 150 -6.17 0.54 8.27
N ARG A 151 -5.70 0.39 9.53
CA ARG A 151 -6.56 0.41 10.72
C ARG A 151 -6.84 1.82 11.23
N ALA A 152 -6.10 2.84 10.77
CA ALA A 152 -6.40 4.23 11.06
C ALA A 152 -7.55 4.68 10.15
N VAL A 153 -8.77 4.30 10.51
CA VAL A 153 -9.99 4.76 9.84
C VAL A 153 -10.07 6.28 9.96
N PRO A 154 -10.13 7.05 8.86
CA PRO A 154 -10.57 8.43 8.93
C PRO A 154 -12.06 8.40 9.30
N VAL A 155 -12.43 9.01 10.42
CA VAL A 155 -13.83 9.26 10.75
C VAL A 155 -14.38 10.20 9.66
N GLN A 156 -15.05 9.65 8.65
CA GLN A 156 -15.78 10.47 7.71
C GLN A 156 -17.02 11.03 8.43
N PRO A 157 -17.29 12.34 8.37
CA PRO A 157 -18.61 12.84 8.69
C PRO A 157 -19.58 12.27 7.65
N ALA A 158 -20.54 11.47 8.11
CA ALA A 158 -21.63 11.01 7.29
C ALA A 158 -22.43 12.23 6.81
N PHE A 159 -22.22 12.65 5.57
CA PHE A 159 -23.15 13.57 4.91
C PHE A 159 -24.36 12.74 4.48
N SER A 160 -25.39 12.70 5.33
CA SER A 160 -26.72 12.27 4.91
C SER A 160 -27.24 13.25 3.87
N MET A 161 -27.13 12.92 2.59
CA MET A 161 -28.08 13.44 1.61
C MET A 161 -29.43 12.83 1.94
N VAL A 162 -30.31 13.62 2.57
CA VAL A 162 -31.73 13.30 2.68
C VAL A 162 -32.40 13.84 1.41
N PRO A 163 -32.95 12.98 0.53
CA PRO A 163 -33.84 13.46 -0.52
C PRO A 163 -35.11 13.97 0.14
N PHE A 164 -35.39 15.27 -0.03
CA PHE A 164 -36.66 15.86 0.34
C PHE A 164 -37.78 15.24 -0.51
N SER A 165 -38.69 14.50 0.12
CA SER A 165 -40.11 14.45 -0.26
C SER A 165 -40.87 13.57 0.71
N GLN A 166 -41.72 14.17 1.55
CA GLN A 166 -43.11 13.74 1.76
C GLN A 166 -43.89 14.73 2.65
N PRO A 167 -45.22 14.85 2.47
CA PRO A 167 -46.04 15.80 3.20
C PRO A 167 -46.44 15.33 4.60
N VAL A 168 -46.68 16.35 5.42
CA VAL A 168 -47.04 16.37 6.84
C VAL A 168 -48.13 15.37 7.25
N CYS A 169 -47.91 14.63 8.34
CA CYS A 169 -49.00 14.08 9.17
C CYS A 169 -48.62 14.13 10.66
N PHE A 170 -49.53 14.68 11.48
CA PHE A 170 -49.35 14.95 12.91
C PHE A 170 -49.55 13.69 13.79
N PRO A 171 -48.91 13.59 14.97
CA PRO A 171 -49.08 12.45 15.86
C PRO A 171 -50.21 12.67 16.88
N PRO A 172 -50.96 11.62 17.30
CA PRO A 172 -51.69 11.63 18.56
C PRO A 172 -50.85 11.04 19.71
N ARG A 173 -51.01 11.68 20.87
CA ARG A 173 -50.37 11.42 22.18
C ARG A 173 -50.83 10.12 22.88
N PRO A 174 -50.10 9.65 23.92
CA PRO A 174 -50.28 8.35 24.54
C PRO A 174 -51.21 8.33 25.77
N ARG A 175 -51.82 7.17 26.02
CA ARG A 175 -52.39 6.70 27.31
C ARG A 175 -52.06 5.19 27.39
N GLY A 176 -51.58 4.54 28.43
CA GLY A 176 -51.39 4.82 29.85
C GLY A 176 -51.68 3.51 30.63
N ARG A 177 -50.90 3.24 31.70
CA ARG A 177 -51.06 2.17 32.75
C ARG A 177 -50.45 0.79 32.41
N ARG A 178 -49.85 0.01 33.32
CA ARG A 178 -49.59 0.07 34.78
C ARG A 178 -48.48 -0.97 35.11
N GLN A 179 -47.72 -0.77 36.19
CA GLN A 179 -46.65 -1.67 36.68
C GLN A 179 -47.07 -2.64 37.81
N LYS A 180 -46.24 -3.69 37.97
CA LYS A 180 -45.84 -4.52 39.15
C LYS A 180 -46.30 -6.00 39.16
N PRO A 181 -45.62 -6.94 39.86
CA PRO A 181 -44.25 -6.96 40.46
C PRO A 181 -43.41 -8.23 40.07
N PRO A 182 -42.17 -8.43 40.57
CA PRO A 182 -41.25 -9.46 40.09
C PRO A 182 -41.32 -10.78 40.87
N GLY A 183 -41.28 -11.90 40.13
CA GLY A 183 -41.22 -13.27 40.65
C GLY A 183 -39.83 -13.89 40.49
N VAL A 184 -39.31 -14.39 41.60
CA VAL A 184 -38.05 -15.10 41.83
C VAL A 184 -37.87 -16.32 40.91
N ARG A 185 -36.66 -16.54 40.36
CA ARG A 185 -36.22 -17.83 39.81
C ARG A 185 -34.90 -18.27 40.46
N PRO A 186 -34.75 -19.53 40.91
CA PRO A 186 -33.55 -19.99 41.57
C PRO A 186 -32.44 -20.40 40.59
N ALA A 187 -31.21 -20.27 41.07
CA ALA A 187 -29.98 -20.75 40.44
C ALA A 187 -29.95 -22.29 40.39
N ASN A 188 -29.48 -22.85 39.28
CA ASN A 188 -29.09 -24.25 39.21
C ASN A 188 -27.66 -24.44 38.71
N ARG A 189 -27.04 -25.46 39.31
CA ARG A 189 -25.63 -25.83 39.42
C ARG A 189 -24.95 -26.21 38.10
N ALA A 190 -23.63 -26.06 38.11
CA ALA A 190 -22.67 -26.59 37.15
C ALA A 190 -22.56 -28.13 37.16
N PRO A 191 -22.00 -28.75 36.10
CA PRO A 191 -21.41 -30.07 36.16
C PRO A 191 -19.87 -30.07 36.10
N ILE A 192 -19.28 -30.83 37.03
CA ILE A 192 -17.90 -31.37 37.09
C ILE A 192 -18.03 -32.79 36.45
N THR A 193 -17.21 -33.33 35.54
CA THR A 193 -15.81 -33.82 35.56
C THR A 193 -15.58 -34.47 34.17
N GLN A 194 -14.40 -34.54 33.56
CA GLN A 194 -13.35 -35.54 33.81
C GLN A 194 -12.03 -35.13 33.15
N LYS A 195 -10.92 -35.30 33.88
CA LYS A 195 -9.56 -35.29 33.35
C LYS A 195 -9.23 -36.69 32.83
N VAL A 196 -8.79 -36.80 31.59
CA VAL A 196 -8.10 -37.99 31.07
C VAL A 196 -6.63 -37.62 30.89
N ILE A 197 -5.77 -38.30 31.63
CA ILE A 197 -4.32 -38.26 31.49
C ILE A 197 -3.94 -39.37 30.50
N HIS A 198 -3.45 -39.00 29.32
CA HIS A 198 -2.73 -39.93 28.45
C HIS A 198 -1.25 -39.59 28.49
N THR A 199 -0.49 -40.45 29.17
CA THR A 199 0.93 -40.64 29.01
C THR A 199 1.21 -41.11 27.58
N VAL A 200 2.07 -40.41 26.84
CA VAL A 200 2.61 -40.92 25.56
C VAL A 200 4.13 -40.93 25.66
N GLN A 201 4.66 -42.15 25.63
CA GLN A 201 6.07 -42.47 25.55
C GLN A 201 6.67 -41.92 24.26
N SER A 202 7.89 -41.40 24.38
CA SER A 202 8.72 -40.93 23.27
C SER A 202 9.19 -42.10 22.41
N THR A 203 8.88 -42.09 21.11
CA THR A 203 9.55 -42.91 20.09
C THR A 203 9.89 -42.08 18.86
N LEU A 204 11.06 -42.36 18.30
CA LEU A 204 11.79 -41.64 17.28
C LEU A 204 11.19 -41.88 15.87
N GLY A 205 11.06 -40.82 15.07
CA GLY A 205 11.05 -40.91 13.60
C GLY A 205 9.67 -40.97 12.93
N GLN A 206 8.99 -39.82 12.81
CA GLN A 206 7.97 -39.60 11.77
C GLN A 206 8.01 -38.13 11.33
N MET A 207 8.36 -37.92 10.05
CA MET A 207 8.25 -36.61 9.40
C MET A 207 6.77 -36.25 9.30
N PHE A 208 6.32 -35.27 10.09
CA PHE A 208 4.99 -34.70 9.91
C PHE A 208 5.02 -33.79 8.68
N SER A 209 4.32 -34.20 7.63
CA SER A 209 3.98 -33.34 6.51
C SER A 209 3.22 -32.13 7.05
N THR A 210 3.79 -30.93 6.92
CA THR A 210 3.11 -29.67 7.22
C THR A 210 1.77 -29.62 6.47
N PRO A 211 0.64 -29.34 7.15
CA PRO A 211 -0.62 -29.10 6.46
C PRO A 211 -0.43 -27.95 5.48
N ALA A 212 -0.67 -28.20 4.20
CA ALA A 212 -0.73 -27.16 3.19
C ALA A 212 -1.95 -26.28 3.50
N PHE A 213 -1.75 -25.22 4.28
CA PHE A 213 -2.75 -24.17 4.40
C PHE A 213 -3.02 -23.64 2.99
N PRO A 214 -4.29 -23.53 2.54
CA PRO A 214 -4.58 -22.80 1.31
C PRO A 214 -3.99 -21.39 1.45
N PRO A 215 -3.46 -20.79 0.37
CA PRO A 215 -2.91 -19.45 0.45
C PRO A 215 -4.00 -18.54 1.02
N VAL A 216 -3.77 -18.03 2.23
CA VAL A 216 -4.63 -17.01 2.81
C VAL A 216 -4.52 -15.83 1.86
N MET A 217 -5.57 -15.60 1.07
CA MET A 217 -5.66 -14.46 0.18
C MET A 217 -5.87 -13.24 1.07
N TYR A 218 -4.77 -12.63 1.50
CA TYR A 218 -4.82 -11.37 2.23
C TYR A 218 -5.52 -10.36 1.30
N PRO A 219 -6.62 -9.73 1.76
CA PRO A 219 -7.39 -8.86 0.91
C PRO A 219 -6.54 -7.64 0.58
N HIS A 220 -5.91 -7.65 -0.59
CA HIS A 220 -5.59 -6.41 -1.25
C HIS A 220 -6.93 -5.74 -1.54
N PRO A 221 -7.12 -4.47 -1.15
CA PRO A 221 -8.36 -3.78 -1.48
C PRO A 221 -8.56 -3.88 -2.99
N ALA A 222 -9.70 -4.45 -3.40
CA ALA A 222 -10.09 -4.45 -4.79
C ALA A 222 -10.42 -2.99 -5.16
N TYR A 223 -9.67 -2.41 -6.09
CA TYR A 223 -9.94 -1.08 -6.61
C TYR A 223 -10.89 -1.20 -7.81
N PRO A 224 -12.20 -0.96 -7.64
CA PRO A 224 -13.14 -1.02 -8.75
C PRO A 224 -12.79 0.05 -9.79
N MET A 225 -12.96 -0.28 -11.07
CA MET A 225 -12.72 0.65 -12.18
C MET A 225 -14.06 1.09 -12.80
N PRO A 226 -14.30 2.40 -13.00
CA PRO A 226 -13.41 3.52 -12.65
C PRO A 226 -13.28 3.69 -11.14
N PHE A 227 -12.07 4.05 -10.70
CA PHE A 227 -11.77 4.30 -9.29
C PHE A 227 -11.88 5.79 -9.00
N VAL A 228 -12.60 6.15 -7.93
CA VAL A 228 -12.75 7.54 -7.50
C VAL A 228 -12.55 7.61 -6.00
N THR A 229 -11.72 8.55 -5.55
CA THR A 229 -11.52 8.81 -4.12
C THR A 229 -11.29 10.30 -3.85
N THR A 230 -11.55 10.72 -2.63
CA THR A 230 -11.23 12.07 -2.16
C THR A 230 -9.75 12.18 -1.81
N ILE A 231 -9.17 13.35 -2.04
CA ILE A 231 -7.83 13.75 -1.56
C ILE A 231 -8.08 14.66 -0.34
N PRO A 232 -7.96 14.15 0.91
CA PRO A 232 -8.24 14.95 2.09
C PRO A 232 -7.36 16.19 2.16
N GLY A 233 -7.98 17.36 2.31
CA GLY A 233 -7.30 18.66 2.31
C GLY A 233 -6.91 19.20 0.92
N GLY A 234 -7.18 18.44 -0.15
CA GLY A 234 -6.78 18.79 -1.51
C GLY A 234 -5.27 18.75 -1.73
N LEU A 235 -4.82 19.42 -2.79
CA LEU A 235 -3.39 19.58 -3.07
C LEU A 235 -2.80 20.77 -2.32
N TYR A 236 -1.53 20.65 -1.98
CA TYR A 236 -0.68 21.72 -1.46
C TYR A 236 0.78 21.42 -1.84
N PRO A 237 1.68 22.42 -1.85
CA PRO A 237 3.09 22.17 -2.12
C PRO A 237 3.65 21.10 -1.18
N SER A 238 4.35 20.11 -1.73
CA SER A 238 4.82 18.86 -1.09
C SER A 238 3.79 17.73 -0.96
N LYS A 239 2.53 17.90 -1.36
CA LYS A 239 1.55 16.81 -1.41
C LYS A 239 1.92 15.84 -2.53
N SER A 240 1.99 14.54 -2.22
CA SER A 240 2.21 13.49 -3.21
C SER A 240 0.99 12.58 -3.34
N ILE A 241 0.65 12.20 -4.57
CA ILE A 241 -0.28 11.12 -4.89
C ILE A 241 0.52 9.97 -5.48
N ILE A 242 0.34 8.75 -4.97
CA ILE A 242 1.01 7.53 -5.46
C ILE A 242 -0.05 6.56 -5.97
N LEU A 243 0.20 5.97 -7.13
CA LEU A 243 -0.61 4.91 -7.71
C LEU A 243 0.30 3.79 -8.21
N SER A 244 -0.10 2.55 -8.01
CA SER A 244 0.48 1.39 -8.69
C SER A 244 -0.62 0.52 -9.27
N GLY A 245 -0.30 -0.16 -10.35
CA GLY A 245 -1.26 -1.00 -11.05
C GLY A 245 -0.64 -1.78 -12.19
N THR A 246 -1.48 -2.39 -13.00
CA THR A 246 -1.11 -3.16 -14.19
C THR A 246 -1.88 -2.63 -15.39
N VAL A 247 -1.16 -2.32 -16.46
CA VAL A 247 -1.77 -2.00 -17.76
C VAL A 247 -2.37 -3.28 -18.34
N LEU A 248 -3.62 -3.24 -18.81
CA LEU A 248 -4.23 -4.43 -19.41
C LEU A 248 -3.53 -4.82 -20.72
N PRO A 249 -3.43 -6.13 -21.06
CA PRO A 249 -2.75 -6.58 -22.29
C PRO A 249 -3.32 -5.98 -23.59
N SER A 250 -4.62 -5.67 -23.61
CA SER A 250 -5.33 -5.08 -24.76
C SER A 250 -5.49 -3.56 -24.67
N ALA A 251 -4.80 -2.89 -23.75
CA ALA A 251 -5.04 -1.49 -23.42
C ALA A 251 -4.91 -0.55 -24.63
N GLN A 252 -5.92 0.28 -24.87
CA GLN A 252 -5.88 1.40 -25.78
C GLN A 252 -5.49 2.67 -25.04
N ARG A 253 -6.10 2.93 -23.88
CA ARG A 253 -5.79 4.11 -23.06
C ARG A 253 -6.26 3.95 -21.62
N PHE A 254 -5.62 4.68 -20.72
CA PHE A 254 -6.15 4.93 -19.39
C PHE A 254 -5.92 6.38 -18.98
N HIS A 255 -6.55 6.84 -17.92
CA HIS A 255 -6.34 8.17 -17.41
C HIS A 255 -6.28 8.23 -15.88
N ILE A 256 -5.58 9.26 -15.41
CA ILE A 256 -5.53 9.69 -14.01
C ILE A 256 -5.91 11.17 -14.00
N ASN A 257 -7.00 11.52 -13.32
CA ASN A 257 -7.46 12.90 -13.18
C ASN A 257 -7.29 13.38 -11.74
N LEU A 258 -6.83 14.62 -11.60
CA LEU A 258 -6.95 15.40 -10.36
C LEU A 258 -8.01 16.49 -10.60
N CYS A 259 -9.11 16.40 -9.88
CA CYS A 259 -10.33 17.17 -10.14
C CYS A 259 -10.59 18.23 -9.06
N SER A 260 -11.18 19.35 -9.49
CA SER A 260 -11.67 20.44 -8.64
C SER A 260 -13.11 20.76 -9.03
N GLY A 261 -14.08 20.27 -8.24
CA GLY A 261 -15.49 20.38 -8.60
C GLY A 261 -15.80 19.63 -9.91
N SER A 262 -16.30 20.35 -10.91
CA SER A 262 -16.56 19.86 -12.28
C SER A 262 -15.38 20.04 -13.24
N HIS A 263 -14.26 20.61 -12.78
CA HIS A 263 -13.06 20.80 -13.59
C HIS A 263 -12.06 19.67 -13.38
N ILE A 264 -11.30 19.35 -14.43
CA ILE A 264 -10.14 18.46 -14.34
C ILE A 264 -8.90 19.36 -14.35
N ALA A 265 -8.32 19.58 -13.16
CA ALA A 265 -7.13 20.43 -13.02
C ALA A 265 -5.92 19.81 -13.72
N PHE A 266 -5.79 18.49 -13.63
CA PHE A 266 -4.75 17.72 -14.32
C PHE A 266 -5.33 16.42 -14.84
N HIS A 267 -5.26 16.21 -16.16
CA HIS A 267 -5.59 14.98 -16.85
C HIS A 267 -4.28 14.37 -17.35
N LEU A 268 -3.92 13.18 -16.88
CA LEU A 268 -2.84 12.37 -17.41
C LEU A 268 -3.43 11.21 -18.20
N ASN A 269 -3.11 11.08 -19.48
CA ASN A 269 -3.73 10.10 -20.36
C ASN A 269 -2.70 9.42 -21.27
N PRO A 270 -2.13 8.29 -20.82
CA PRO A 270 -1.37 7.38 -21.67
C PRO A 270 -2.28 6.73 -22.72
N ARG A 271 -1.86 6.83 -23.98
CA ARG A 271 -2.55 6.33 -25.18
C ARG A 271 -1.60 5.40 -25.94
N PHE A 272 -1.91 4.11 -25.96
CA PHE A 272 -1.08 3.07 -26.57
C PHE A 272 -1.27 2.99 -28.09
N ASP A 273 -2.46 3.34 -28.57
CA ASP A 273 -2.81 3.51 -29.99
C ASP A 273 -2.06 4.68 -30.65
N GLU A 274 -1.91 5.79 -29.93
CA GLU A 274 -1.14 6.96 -30.38
C GLU A 274 0.35 6.91 -29.99
N ASN A 275 0.76 5.94 -29.18
CA ASN A 275 2.09 5.87 -28.55
C ASN A 275 2.51 7.19 -27.88
N ALA A 276 1.60 7.78 -27.10
CA ALA A 276 1.74 9.11 -26.52
C ALA A 276 1.25 9.15 -25.05
N VAL A 277 1.78 10.11 -24.29
CA VAL A 277 1.26 10.46 -22.96
C VAL A 277 0.76 11.90 -22.99
N VAL A 278 -0.55 12.05 -23.10
CA VAL A 278 -1.22 13.35 -23.21
C VAL A 278 -1.49 13.92 -21.82
N ARG A 279 -1.24 15.21 -21.65
CA ARG A 279 -1.65 15.96 -20.45
C ARG A 279 -2.47 17.17 -20.82
N ASN A 280 -3.50 17.45 -20.02
CA ASN A 280 -4.33 18.62 -20.25
C ASN A 280 -5.11 19.04 -18.99
N THR A 281 -5.84 20.14 -19.09
CA THR A 281 -6.81 20.63 -18.11
C THR A 281 -8.14 20.78 -18.82
N GLN A 282 -9.23 20.42 -18.15
CA GLN A 282 -10.60 20.68 -18.61
C GLN A 282 -11.28 21.70 -17.68
N ILE A 283 -11.72 22.82 -18.24
CA ILE A 283 -12.46 23.88 -17.52
C ILE A 283 -13.80 24.04 -18.21
N ASN A 284 -14.90 24.00 -17.45
CA ASN A 284 -16.26 24.12 -17.98
C ASN A 284 -16.51 23.18 -19.18
N ASN A 285 -16.14 21.91 -19.03
CA ASN A 285 -16.23 20.86 -20.06
C ASN A 285 -15.45 21.15 -21.36
N SER A 286 -14.55 22.14 -21.38
CA SER A 286 -13.71 22.49 -22.52
C SER A 286 -12.25 22.15 -22.23
N TRP A 287 -11.62 21.40 -23.14
CA TRP A 287 -10.21 21.06 -23.05
C TRP A 287 -9.32 22.23 -23.46
N GLY A 288 -8.23 22.45 -22.73
CA GLY A 288 -7.19 23.39 -23.13
C GLY A 288 -6.20 22.81 -24.15
N SER A 289 -5.02 23.42 -24.25
CA SER A 289 -3.93 22.91 -25.10
C SER A 289 -3.32 21.64 -24.52
N GLU A 290 -3.14 20.61 -25.35
CA GLU A 290 -2.48 19.37 -24.95
C GLU A 290 -0.97 19.55 -24.79
N GLU A 291 -0.39 18.85 -23.82
CA GLU A 291 1.05 18.66 -23.69
C GLU A 291 1.40 17.19 -23.93
N ARG A 292 2.33 16.92 -24.86
CA ARG A 292 2.66 15.55 -25.32
C ARG A 292 4.13 15.18 -25.21
N ARG A 293 5.02 16.16 -25.04
CA ARG A 293 6.47 15.94 -25.01
C ARG A 293 6.86 15.01 -23.86
N LEU A 294 7.73 14.05 -24.15
CA LEU A 294 8.35 13.12 -23.21
C LEU A 294 9.88 13.18 -23.34
N PRO A 295 10.63 12.91 -22.25
CA PRO A 295 12.09 12.87 -22.29
C PRO A 295 12.62 11.57 -22.91
N ARG A 296 11.79 10.52 -22.92
CA ARG A 296 12.08 9.17 -23.43
C ARG A 296 10.85 8.62 -24.16
N LYS A 297 10.94 7.36 -24.61
CA LYS A 297 9.82 6.62 -25.20
C LYS A 297 8.66 6.44 -24.21
N MET A 298 7.53 5.96 -24.71
CA MET A 298 6.36 5.57 -23.92
C MET A 298 6.78 4.75 -22.68
N PRO A 299 6.48 5.23 -21.46
CA PRO A 299 6.95 4.59 -20.22
C PRO A 299 6.03 3.46 -19.74
N PHE A 300 4.83 3.33 -20.31
CA PHE A 300 3.88 2.27 -19.98
C PHE A 300 3.91 1.17 -21.03
N VAL A 301 3.79 -0.09 -20.59
CA VAL A 301 3.79 -1.26 -21.48
C VAL A 301 2.56 -2.11 -21.21
N ARG A 302 1.88 -2.53 -22.28
CA ARG A 302 0.72 -3.44 -22.21
C ARG A 302 1.07 -4.71 -21.44
N GLY A 303 0.23 -5.10 -20.49
CA GLY A 303 0.42 -6.29 -19.65
C GLY A 303 1.49 -6.15 -18.56
N GLN A 304 2.15 -5.00 -18.42
CA GLN A 304 3.14 -4.76 -17.37
C GLN A 304 2.57 -3.93 -16.21
N SER A 305 3.09 -4.22 -15.03
CA SER A 305 2.90 -3.38 -13.85
C SER A 305 3.61 -2.04 -14.01
N PHE A 306 3.08 -1.02 -13.36
CA PHE A 306 3.66 0.31 -13.30
C PHE A 306 3.45 0.92 -11.91
N SER A 307 4.25 1.94 -11.62
CA SER A 307 4.07 2.88 -10.53
C SER A 307 4.08 4.31 -11.07
N VAL A 308 3.21 5.16 -10.54
CA VAL A 308 3.18 6.60 -10.79
C VAL A 308 3.21 7.31 -9.45
N TRP A 309 4.04 8.34 -9.35
CA TRP A 309 3.85 9.36 -8.33
C TRP A 309 3.69 10.73 -8.97
N ILE A 310 2.81 11.53 -8.37
CA ILE A 310 2.51 12.92 -8.74
C ILE A 310 2.81 13.77 -7.53
N LEU A 311 3.85 14.60 -7.59
CA LEU A 311 4.24 15.53 -6.55
C LEU A 311 3.74 16.94 -6.89
N CYS A 312 2.92 17.51 -6.03
CA CYS A 312 2.50 18.90 -6.13
C CYS A 312 3.61 19.80 -5.60
N ASP A 313 4.11 20.69 -6.46
CA ASP A 313 5.01 21.79 -6.11
C ASP A 313 4.22 23.12 -6.14
N ALA A 314 4.86 24.22 -5.75
CA ALA A 314 4.23 25.54 -5.73
C ALA A 314 3.75 26.01 -7.12
N HIS A 315 4.44 25.61 -8.19
CA HIS A 315 4.17 26.10 -9.55
C HIS A 315 3.73 25.03 -10.54
N CYS A 316 4.00 23.76 -10.25
CA CYS A 316 3.71 22.65 -11.16
C CYS A 316 3.41 21.35 -10.41
N LEU A 317 2.95 20.36 -11.16
CA LEU A 317 2.96 18.95 -10.78
C LEU A 317 4.19 18.29 -11.41
N LYS A 318 4.98 17.57 -10.61
CA LYS A 318 6.07 16.71 -11.07
C LYS A 318 5.58 15.28 -11.14
N VAL A 319 5.77 14.61 -12.28
CA VAL A 319 5.30 13.24 -12.49
C VAL A 319 6.47 12.32 -12.82
N ALA A 320 6.51 11.16 -12.18
CA ALA A 320 7.41 10.08 -12.53
C ALA A 320 6.68 8.77 -12.71
N VAL A 321 7.27 7.89 -13.51
CA VAL A 321 6.82 6.52 -13.73
C VAL A 321 8.00 5.59 -13.50
N ASP A 322 7.81 4.55 -12.68
CA ASP A 322 8.82 3.51 -12.39
C ASP A 322 10.20 4.07 -12.02
N GLY A 323 10.20 5.04 -11.10
CA GLY A 323 11.42 5.68 -10.61
C GLY A 323 12.04 6.70 -11.58
N GLN A 324 11.41 6.98 -12.72
CA GLN A 324 11.93 7.91 -13.73
C GLN A 324 11.05 9.15 -13.85
N HIS A 325 11.62 10.32 -13.58
CA HIS A 325 10.93 11.58 -13.84
C HIS A 325 10.59 11.71 -15.33
N LEU A 326 9.34 12.08 -15.63
CA LEU A 326 8.86 12.25 -16.99
C LEU A 326 8.73 13.72 -17.37
N PHE A 327 7.94 14.49 -16.61
CA PHE A 327 7.64 15.87 -16.96
C PHE A 327 7.15 16.66 -15.75
N GLU A 328 7.15 17.98 -15.94
CA GLU A 328 6.44 18.94 -15.12
C GLU A 328 5.18 19.42 -15.85
N TYR A 329 4.10 19.64 -15.13
CA TYR A 329 2.86 20.22 -15.64
C TYR A 329 2.51 21.46 -14.82
N TYR A 330 2.66 22.64 -15.41
CA TYR A 330 2.43 23.91 -14.72
C TYR A 330 0.95 24.10 -14.38
N HIS A 331 0.67 24.61 -13.18
CA HIS A 331 -0.70 24.73 -12.67
C HIS A 331 -1.53 25.69 -13.52
N ARG A 332 -2.53 25.14 -14.24
CA ARG A 332 -3.56 25.92 -14.93
C ARG A 332 -4.70 26.32 -13.99
N LEU A 333 -5.07 25.44 -13.05
CA LEU A 333 -5.89 25.77 -11.87
C LEU A 333 -4.98 25.92 -10.66
N ARG A 334 -5.02 27.10 -10.02
CA ARG A 334 -4.09 27.45 -8.93
C ARG A 334 -4.68 27.34 -7.53
N ASN A 335 -5.99 27.14 -7.40
CA ASN A 335 -6.62 26.86 -6.11
C ASN A 335 -6.35 25.40 -5.73
N LEU A 336 -5.12 25.10 -5.32
CA LEU A 336 -4.65 23.73 -5.04
C LEU A 336 -5.53 23.00 -4.01
N PRO A 337 -5.99 23.63 -2.90
CA PRO A 337 -6.88 22.96 -1.95
C PRO A 337 -8.23 22.55 -2.53
N ALA A 338 -8.69 23.18 -3.62
CA ALA A 338 -9.92 22.78 -4.31
C ALA A 338 -9.73 21.52 -5.16
N ILE A 339 -8.49 21.15 -5.50
CA ILE A 339 -8.15 19.92 -6.23
C ILE A 339 -8.16 18.76 -5.23
N ASN A 340 -9.35 18.20 -4.99
CA ASN A 340 -9.62 17.31 -3.86
C ASN A 340 -10.22 15.96 -4.24
N ARG A 341 -10.19 15.60 -5.52
CA ARG A 341 -10.69 14.31 -6.00
C ARG A 341 -9.74 13.70 -7.01
N LEU A 342 -9.42 12.43 -6.80
CA LEU A 342 -8.67 11.58 -7.72
C LEU A 342 -9.66 10.69 -8.47
N GLU A 343 -9.53 10.63 -9.79
CA GLU A 343 -10.28 9.67 -10.63
C GLU A 343 -9.31 8.89 -11.50
N VAL A 344 -9.50 7.59 -11.61
CA VAL A 344 -8.71 6.71 -12.48
C VAL A 344 -9.66 5.86 -13.31
N GLY A 345 -9.43 5.81 -14.61
CA GLY A 345 -10.31 5.11 -15.55
C GLY A 345 -9.57 4.55 -16.76
N GLY A 346 -10.23 3.66 -17.51
CA GLY A 346 -9.69 3.02 -18.70
C GLY A 346 -8.96 1.70 -18.41
N ASP A 347 -8.02 1.35 -19.30
CA ASP A 347 -7.52 -0.02 -19.46
C ASP A 347 -6.39 -0.40 -18.47
N VAL A 348 -6.70 -0.34 -17.18
CA VAL A 348 -5.77 -0.57 -16.07
C VAL A 348 -6.47 -1.28 -14.92
N GLN A 349 -5.72 -2.08 -14.16
CA GLN A 349 -6.10 -2.57 -12.84
C GLN A 349 -5.21 -1.91 -11.78
N LEU A 350 -5.79 -1.27 -10.76
CA LEU A 350 -5.02 -0.68 -9.67
C LEU A 350 -4.69 -1.72 -8.59
N THR A 351 -3.50 -1.58 -7.99
CA THR A 351 -3.01 -2.41 -6.88
C THR A 351 -2.72 -1.58 -5.63
N HIS A 352 -2.41 -0.29 -5.78
CA HIS A 352 -2.14 0.62 -4.67
C HIS A 352 -2.55 2.04 -5.02
N VAL A 353 -3.15 2.74 -4.05
CA VAL A 353 -3.39 4.18 -4.13
C VAL A 353 -3.07 4.82 -2.79
N GLN A 354 -2.34 5.93 -2.80
CA GLN A 354 -2.15 6.82 -1.66
C GLN A 354 -2.42 8.26 -2.08
N THR A 355 -3.35 8.91 -1.37
CA THR A 355 -3.80 10.29 -1.65
C THR A 355 -3.58 11.25 -0.51
#